data_AF-A0A1B8QU61-F1
#
_entry.id   AF-A0A1B8QU61-F1
#
_cell.length_a   1.000
_cell.length_b   1.000
_cell.length_c   1.000
_cell.angle_alpha   90.00
_cell.angle_beta   90.00
_cell.angle_gamma   90.00
#
_symmetry.space_group_name_H-M   'P 1'
#
loop_
_entity.id
_entity.type
_entity.pdbx_description
1 polymer ?
#
loop_
_entity_poly.entity_id
_entity_poly.type
_entity_poly.pdbx_seq_one_letter_code
_entity_poly.pdbx_strand_id
1 'polypeptide(L)'
;MNLQEKFEQEYKTAPLTITQKLVYPHFVINYSEEFDLFYSVFNLDKNNTFCDEVGTEALDALLSGIAIKQSTCEIPLLVTKQDLDLIYSLETSNPIINLDEQYQTLQ
;
A
#
# COMPACT_ATOMS: atom_id res chain seq x y z
N MET A 1 18.17 19.44 10.71
CA MET A 1 16.94 18.76 10.32
C MET A 1 16.12 18.53 11.58
N ASN A 2 14.93 19.12 11.66
CA ASN A 2 14.06 18.93 12.82
C ASN A 2 13.41 17.52 12.76
N LEU A 3 12.80 17.08 13.86
CA LEU A 3 12.14 15.77 13.94
C LEU A 3 11.03 15.59 12.89
N GLN A 4 10.30 16.66 12.57
CA GLN A 4 9.21 16.65 11.61
C GLN A 4 9.71 16.52 10.16
N GLU A 5 10.79 17.20 9.78
CA GLU A 5 11.47 17.04 8.49
C GLU A 5 12.09 15.65 8.34
N LYS A 6 12.61 15.09 9.44
CA LYS A 6 13.17 13.74 9.47
C LYS A 6 12.07 12.68 9.29
N PHE A 7 10.96 12.87 9.97
CA PHE A 7 9.74 12.10 9.75
C PHE A 7 9.31 12.24 8.28
N GLU A 8 9.09 13.45 7.76
CA GLU A 8 8.63 13.72 6.36
C GLU A 8 9.56 13.12 5.29
N GLN A 9 10.87 13.04 5.53
CA GLN A 9 11.80 12.33 4.65
C GLN A 9 11.69 10.81 4.78
N GLU A 10 11.56 10.27 6.00
CA GLU A 10 11.31 8.84 6.22
C GLU A 10 9.97 8.41 5.57
N TYR A 11 8.91 9.23 5.67
CA TYR A 11 7.58 9.05 5.03
C TYR A 11 7.69 8.81 3.50
N LYS A 12 8.64 9.48 2.83
CA LYS A 12 8.83 9.39 1.37
C LYS A 12 9.69 8.21 0.92
N THR A 13 10.31 7.46 1.83
CA THR A 13 11.29 6.41 1.49
C THR A 13 10.88 5.00 1.88
N ALA A 14 9.83 4.84 2.70
CA ALA A 14 9.35 3.51 3.10
C ALA A 14 8.95 2.70 1.85
N PRO A 15 9.42 1.45 1.68
CA PRO A 15 9.07 0.67 0.51
C PRO A 15 7.59 0.29 0.56
N LEU A 16 6.91 0.41 -0.58
CA LEU A 16 5.58 -0.15 -0.78
C LEU A 16 5.72 -1.60 -1.25
N THR A 17 5.32 -2.54 -0.42
CA THR A 17 5.37 -3.97 -0.72
C THR A 17 4.02 -4.43 -1.28
N ILE A 18 4.04 -5.01 -2.47
CA ILE A 18 2.84 -5.40 -3.22
C ILE A 18 2.87 -6.89 -3.60
N THR A 19 1.68 -7.46 -3.82
CA THR A 19 1.51 -8.80 -4.42
C THR A 19 0.16 -8.89 -5.14
N GLN A 20 0.08 -9.74 -6.15
CA GLN A 20 -1.12 -10.12 -6.88
C GLN A 20 -1.62 -11.51 -6.46
N LYS A 21 -0.85 -12.23 -5.63
CA LYS A 21 -1.25 -13.51 -5.05
C LYS A 21 -1.98 -13.24 -3.73
N LEU A 22 -3.13 -13.88 -3.55
CA LEU A 22 -3.88 -13.77 -2.29
C LEU A 22 -3.06 -14.35 -1.13
N VAL A 23 -2.66 -13.48 -0.21
CA VAL A 23 -1.96 -13.80 1.04
C VAL A 23 -2.70 -13.18 2.22
N TYR A 24 -2.55 -13.73 3.42
CA TYR A 24 -3.13 -13.16 4.63
C TYR A 24 -2.04 -12.97 5.69
N PRO A 25 -2.07 -11.87 6.46
CA PRO A 25 -2.96 -10.71 6.29
C PRO A 25 -2.56 -9.83 5.08
N HIS A 26 -3.44 -8.96 4.59
CA HIS A 26 -3.12 -8.03 3.49
C HIS A 26 -3.94 -6.73 3.54
N PHE A 27 -3.42 -5.67 2.92
CA PHE A 27 -4.20 -4.48 2.59
C PHE A 27 -4.86 -4.65 1.21
N VAL A 28 -6.01 -4.02 1.00
CA VAL A 28 -6.57 -3.73 -0.33
C VAL A 28 -6.90 -2.25 -0.43
N ILE A 29 -6.87 -1.70 -1.62
CA ILE A 29 -7.34 -0.33 -1.91
C ILE A 29 -8.67 -0.41 -2.63
N ASN A 30 -9.56 0.48 -2.27
CA ASN A 30 -10.84 0.68 -2.94
C ASN A 30 -11.05 2.17 -3.18
N TYR A 31 -11.92 2.49 -4.12
CA TYR A 31 -12.38 3.86 -4.36
C TYR A 31 -13.88 3.92 -4.08
N SER A 32 -14.30 4.89 -3.27
CA SER A 32 -15.71 5.17 -3.03
C SER A 32 -16.17 6.27 -3.96
N GLU A 33 -17.06 5.95 -4.91
CA GLU A 33 -17.69 6.94 -5.78
C GLU A 33 -18.61 7.91 -4.99
N GLU A 34 -19.21 7.44 -3.89
CA GLU A 34 -20.10 8.25 -3.06
C GLU A 34 -19.35 9.39 -2.37
N PHE A 35 -18.14 9.11 -1.90
CA PHE A 35 -17.34 10.05 -1.13
C PHE A 35 -16.16 10.66 -1.92
N ASP A 36 -15.98 10.24 -3.17
CA ASP A 36 -14.85 10.63 -4.05
C ASP A 36 -13.47 10.47 -3.39
N LEU A 37 -13.24 9.31 -2.79
CA LEU A 37 -12.00 9.05 -2.03
C LEU A 37 -11.52 7.60 -2.13
N PHE A 38 -10.20 7.46 -2.16
CA PHE A 38 -9.52 6.18 -2.03
C PHE A 38 -9.41 5.82 -0.55
N TYR A 39 -9.66 4.56 -0.21
CA TYR A 39 -9.50 4.05 1.15
C TYR A 39 -8.88 2.66 1.13
N SER A 40 -8.29 2.25 2.26
CA SER A 40 -7.71 0.92 2.41
C SER A 40 -8.46 0.09 3.44
N VAL A 41 -8.55 -1.20 3.15
CA VAL A 41 -9.10 -2.20 4.07
C VAL A 41 -8.01 -3.18 4.42
N PHE A 42 -7.88 -3.46 5.72
CA PHE A 42 -6.94 -4.42 6.25
C PHE A 42 -7.65 -5.75 6.51
N ASN A 43 -7.36 -6.75 5.68
CA ASN A 43 -7.93 -8.10 5.80
C ASN A 43 -6.98 -8.98 6.62
N LEU A 44 -7.43 -9.41 7.80
CA LEU A 44 -6.68 -10.36 8.63
C LEU A 44 -6.77 -11.78 8.09
N ASP A 45 -7.98 -12.21 7.74
CA ASP A 45 -8.28 -13.51 7.16
C ASP A 45 -9.50 -13.41 6.22
N LYS A 46 -10.07 -14.55 5.82
CA LYS A 46 -11.22 -14.61 4.88
C LYS A 46 -12.50 -13.95 5.41
N ASN A 47 -12.64 -13.82 6.72
CA ASN A 47 -13.87 -13.38 7.39
C ASN A 47 -13.65 -12.15 8.27
N ASN A 48 -12.41 -11.86 8.67
CA ASN A 48 -12.07 -10.79 9.59
C ASN A 48 -11.37 -9.64 8.86
N THR A 49 -11.97 -8.46 8.93
CA THR A 49 -11.50 -7.25 8.25
C THR A 49 -11.56 -6.06 9.20
N PHE A 50 -10.59 -5.17 9.12
CA PHE A 50 -10.62 -3.84 9.71
C PHE A 50 -10.57 -2.81 8.59
N CYS A 51 -11.50 -1.86 8.58
CA CYS A 51 -11.37 -0.69 7.72
C CYS A 51 -10.43 0.29 8.40
N ASP A 52 -9.45 0.79 7.66
CA ASP A 52 -8.61 1.88 8.13
C ASP A 52 -9.29 3.19 7.73
N GLU A 53 -9.71 3.98 8.72
CA GLU A 53 -10.66 5.10 8.57
C GLU A 53 -10.04 6.41 8.06
N VAL A 54 -9.01 6.37 7.21
CA VAL A 54 -8.56 7.59 6.52
C VAL A 54 -8.52 7.35 5.03
N GLY A 55 -9.66 7.61 4.40
CA GLY A 55 -9.71 7.80 2.96
C GLY A 55 -9.05 9.12 2.56
N THR A 56 -8.49 9.16 1.37
CA THR A 56 -7.81 10.32 0.79
C THR A 56 -8.27 10.50 -0.65
N GLU A 57 -8.39 11.75 -1.08
CA GLU A 57 -8.69 12.11 -2.47
C GLU A 57 -7.54 11.72 -3.40
N ALA A 58 -6.31 11.65 -2.88
CA ALA A 58 -5.11 11.34 -3.64
C ALA A 58 -4.59 9.92 -3.34
N LEU A 59 -4.55 9.07 -4.36
CA LEU A 59 -4.12 7.66 -4.25
C LEU A 59 -2.66 7.54 -3.83
N ASP A 60 -1.77 8.40 -4.32
CA ASP A 60 -0.35 8.42 -3.94
C ASP A 60 -0.17 8.65 -2.43
N ALA A 61 -0.94 9.56 -1.84
CA ALA A 61 -0.95 9.78 -0.39
C ALA A 61 -1.43 8.54 0.38
N LEU A 62 -2.42 7.80 -0.15
CA LEU A 62 -2.87 6.54 0.47
C LEU A 62 -1.76 5.50 0.45
N LEU A 63 -1.09 5.35 -0.69
CA LEU A 63 0.00 4.40 -0.90
C LEU A 63 1.17 4.70 0.04
N SER A 64 1.55 5.96 0.22
CA SER A 64 2.55 6.34 1.21
C SER A 64 2.11 5.97 2.63
N GLY A 65 0.85 6.25 2.99
CA GLY A 65 0.26 5.86 4.27
C GLY A 65 0.31 4.35 4.54
N ILE A 66 0.03 3.53 3.51
CA ILE A 66 0.16 2.08 3.57
C ILE A 66 1.62 1.69 3.78
N ALA A 67 2.56 2.18 2.95
CA ALA A 67 3.98 1.84 3.03
C ALA A 67 4.57 2.04 4.45
N ILE A 68 4.12 3.07 5.17
CA ILE A 68 4.52 3.31 6.56
C ILE A 68 3.96 2.26 7.50
N LYS A 69 2.69 1.90 7.36
CA LYS A 69 2.10 0.82 8.18
C LYS A 69 2.86 -0.48 7.95
N GLN A 70 3.19 -0.80 6.70
CA GLN A 70 3.98 -1.98 6.33
C GLN A 70 5.35 -2.02 7.01
N SER A 71 6.01 -0.88 7.23
CA SER A 71 7.30 -0.82 7.93
C SER A 71 7.27 -1.36 9.37
N THR A 72 6.07 -1.46 9.96
CA THR A 72 5.88 -1.96 11.33
C THR A 72 5.31 -3.37 11.39
N CYS A 73 4.75 -3.90 10.29
CA CYS A 73 4.01 -5.17 10.31
C CYS A 73 4.28 -6.14 9.13
N GLU A 74 5.12 -5.79 8.14
CA GLU A 74 5.49 -6.64 6.98
C GLU A 74 4.27 -7.19 6.18
N ILE A 75 3.15 -6.46 6.19
CA ILE A 75 1.90 -6.87 5.56
C ILE A 75 1.81 -6.31 4.12
N PRO A 76 1.68 -7.13 3.07
CA PRO A 76 1.68 -6.63 1.71
C PRO A 76 0.33 -5.99 1.32
N LEU A 77 0.38 -5.14 0.30
CA LEU A 77 -0.78 -4.63 -0.40
C LEU A 77 -1.14 -5.60 -1.53
N LEU A 78 -2.32 -6.20 -1.46
CA LEU A 78 -2.87 -7.01 -2.54
C LEU A 78 -3.39 -6.09 -3.64
N VAL A 79 -2.84 -6.24 -4.84
CA VAL A 79 -3.16 -5.42 -6.01
C VAL A 79 -3.67 -6.28 -7.16
N THR A 80 -4.68 -5.79 -7.87
CA THR A 80 -5.02 -6.32 -9.19
C THR A 80 -3.98 -5.86 -10.22
N LYS A 81 -4.08 -6.37 -11.45
CA LYS A 81 -3.25 -5.86 -12.55
C LYS A 81 -3.51 -4.38 -12.84
N GLN A 82 -4.77 -3.95 -12.75
CA GLN A 82 -5.14 -2.56 -13.00
C GLN A 82 -4.60 -1.62 -11.93
N ASP A 83 -4.67 -2.03 -10.65
CA ASP A 83 -4.08 -1.27 -9.54
C ASP A 83 -2.57 -1.14 -9.72
N LEU A 84 -1.90 -2.22 -10.15
CA LEU A 84 -0.46 -2.22 -10.39
C LEU A 84 -0.06 -1.26 -11.51
N ASP A 85 -0.77 -1.31 -12.65
CA ASP A 85 -0.55 -0.40 -13.78
C ASP A 85 -0.77 1.06 -13.35
N LEU A 86 -1.79 1.31 -12.53
CA LEU A 86 -2.08 2.64 -11.96
C LEU A 86 -0.96 3.09 -11.02
N ILE A 87 -0.53 2.26 -10.07
CA ILE A 87 0.55 2.55 -9.13
C ILE A 87 1.85 2.90 -9.87
N TYR A 88 2.23 2.14 -10.91
CA TYR A 88 3.42 2.44 -11.70
C TYR A 88 3.29 3.72 -12.56
N SER A 89 2.07 4.11 -12.91
CA SER A 89 1.82 5.38 -13.60
C SER A 89 1.90 6.60 -12.67
N LEU A 90 1.70 6.39 -11.37
CA LEU A 90 1.93 7.41 -10.36
C LEU A 90 3.43 7.54 -10.13
N GLU A 91 3.97 8.75 -10.19
CA GLU A 91 5.36 9.04 -9.83
C GLU A 91 5.54 9.00 -8.30
N THR A 92 5.16 7.89 -7.66
CA THR A 92 5.21 7.76 -6.20
C THR A 92 6.66 7.81 -5.72
N SER A 93 6.92 8.47 -4.58
CA SER A 93 8.25 8.53 -4.01
C SER A 93 8.71 7.20 -3.39
N ASN A 94 7.76 6.32 -3.04
CA ASN A 94 8.01 5.08 -2.32
C ASN A 94 8.57 4.01 -3.29
N PRO A 95 9.74 3.40 -3.02
CA PRO A 95 10.22 2.27 -3.81
C PRO A 95 9.23 1.11 -3.79
N ILE A 96 8.93 0.51 -4.94
CA ILE A 96 7.99 -0.61 -5.05
C ILE A 96 8.75 -1.93 -4.95
N ILE A 97 8.34 -2.78 -4.01
CA ILE A 97 8.81 -4.16 -3.89
C ILE A 97 7.69 -5.09 -4.37
N ASN A 98 7.87 -5.68 -5.56
CA ASN A 98 6.95 -6.68 -6.09
C ASN A 98 7.34 -8.08 -5.60
N LEU A 99 6.57 -8.62 -4.66
CA LEU A 99 6.84 -9.94 -4.10
C LEU A 99 6.72 -11.05 -5.14
N ASP A 100 5.83 -10.91 -6.13
CA ASP A 100 5.61 -11.96 -7.12
C ASP A 100 6.80 -12.19 -8.04
N GLU A 101 7.60 -11.15 -8.28
CA GLU A 101 8.84 -11.20 -9.05
C GLU A 101 10.01 -11.73 -8.23
N GLN A 102 10.07 -11.39 -6.94
CA GLN A 102 11.12 -11.91 -6.04
C GLN A 102 11.07 -13.42 -5.85
N TYR A 103 9.88 -14.04 -5.95
CA TYR A 103 9.75 -15.50 -5.88
C TYR A 103 10.13 -16.23 -7.18
N GLN A 104 10.33 -15.54 -8.31
CA GLN A 104 10.76 -16.17 -9.56
C GLN A 104 12.27 -16.43 -9.61
N THR A 105 13.09 -15.70 -8.85
CA THR A 105 14.55 -15.86 -8.84
C THR A 105 15.06 -16.98 -7.92
N LEU A 106 14.17 -17.62 -7.17
CA LEU A 106 14.49 -18.73 -6.25
C LEU A 106 14.10 -20.12 -6.81
N GLN A 107 13.69 -20.20 -8.08
CA GLN A 107 13.45 -21.46 -8.82
C GLN A 107 14.51 -21.67 -9.89
#